data_AF-A0A7W1HY85-F1
#
_entry.id   AF-A0A7W1HY85-F1
#
_cell.length_a   1.000
_cell.length_b   1.000
_cell.length_c   1.000
_cell.angle_alpha   90.00
_cell.angle_beta   90.00
_cell.angle_gamma   90.00
#
_symmetry.space_group_name_H-M   'P 1'
#
loop_
_entity.id
_entity.type
_entity.pdbx_description
1 polymer ?
#
loop_
_entity_poly.entity_id
_entity_poly.type
_entity_poly.pdbx_seq_one_letter_code
_entity_poly.pdbx_strand_id
1 'polypeptide(L)'
;MNLTHEYMHHRTGYKLGAGCCWIRIYKGADRDAPVVVCEELPRVGGVATEEVSGYLAAEVVREHFSGGLPDLPRPLLWIEHRPARRRGPGKYFLHTFPSYRPRTVGAGFVRRVTLGTSHRETLDPAEVAILIREV
;
A
#
# COMPACT_ATOMS: atom_id res chain seq x y z
N MET A 1 5.13 6.78 -15.30
CA MET A 1 5.78 6.16 -14.11
C MET A 1 6.36 4.84 -14.52
N ASN A 2 7.49 4.41 -13.95
CA ASN A 2 8.10 3.14 -14.32
C ASN A 2 7.85 2.10 -13.23
N LEU A 3 7.36 0.92 -13.60
CA LEU A 3 7.26 -0.21 -12.68
C LEU A 3 8.68 -0.65 -12.28
N THR A 4 8.94 -0.69 -10.97
CA THR A 4 10.26 -1.05 -10.43
C THR A 4 10.25 -2.38 -9.70
N HIS A 5 9.14 -2.70 -9.05
CA HIS A 5 8.98 -3.92 -8.26
C HIS A 5 7.57 -4.45 -8.45
N GLU A 6 7.45 -5.76 -8.65
CA GLU A 6 6.20 -6.49 -8.63
C GLU A 6 6.46 -7.82 -7.91
N TYR A 7 5.82 -8.03 -6.77
CA TYR A 7 6.04 -9.23 -5.95
C TYR A 7 4.85 -9.56 -5.06
N MET A 8 4.77 -10.82 -4.64
CA MET A 8 3.81 -11.27 -3.64
C MET A 8 4.37 -10.98 -2.24
N HIS A 9 3.70 -10.12 -1.48
CA HIS A 9 4.08 -9.77 -0.12
C HIS A 9 3.36 -10.65 0.90
N HIS A 10 4.14 -11.26 1.78
CA HIS A 10 3.63 -12.01 2.91
C HIS A 10 3.68 -11.14 4.15
N ARG A 11 2.53 -10.87 4.76
CA ARG A 11 2.48 -10.05 5.97
C ARG A 11 3.23 -10.74 7.12
N THR A 12 4.13 -10.00 7.77
CA THR A 12 4.93 -10.53 8.88
C THR A 12 4.13 -10.51 10.19
N GLY A 13 4.20 -11.58 11.00
CA GLY A 13 3.74 -11.56 12.41
C GLY A 13 2.26 -11.89 12.69
N TYR A 14 1.55 -12.56 11.78
CA TYR A 14 0.28 -13.24 12.06
C TYR A 14 0.40 -14.74 11.77
N LYS A 15 -0.48 -15.57 12.38
CA LYS A 15 -0.55 -17.03 12.14
C LYS A 15 -0.54 -17.31 10.63
N LEU A 16 0.15 -18.39 10.22
CA LEU A 16 0.06 -18.95 8.86
C LEU A 16 -1.40 -18.86 8.35
N GLY A 17 -1.63 -18.09 7.29
CA GLY A 17 -2.97 -17.90 6.69
C GLY A 17 -3.51 -16.45 6.69
N ALA A 18 -2.80 -15.48 7.27
CA ALA A 18 -3.21 -14.06 7.25
C ALA A 18 -2.88 -13.33 5.93
N GLY A 19 -3.25 -13.95 4.79
CA GLY A 19 -3.27 -13.40 3.42
C GLY A 19 -1.95 -12.92 2.83
N CYS A 20 -1.69 -13.29 1.57
CA CYS A 20 -0.73 -12.60 0.72
C CYS A 20 -1.42 -11.47 -0.04
N CYS A 21 -0.66 -10.47 -0.47
CA CYS A 21 -1.12 -9.48 -1.44
C CYS A 21 -0.07 -9.27 -2.53
N TRP A 22 -0.49 -8.82 -3.69
CA TRP A 22 0.43 -8.40 -4.74
C TRP A 22 0.77 -6.93 -4.55
N ILE A 23 2.06 -6.62 -4.45
CA ILE A 23 2.59 -5.27 -4.37
C ILE A 23 3.25 -4.92 -5.69
N ARG A 24 2.84 -3.78 -6.26
CA ARG A 24 3.48 -3.15 -7.41
C ARG A 24 3.95 -1.76 -7.02
N ILE A 25 5.21 -1.44 -7.30
CA ILE A 25 5.81 -0.15 -6.97
C ILE A 25 6.19 0.57 -8.26
N TYR A 26 5.52 1.68 -8.51
CA TYR A 26 5.78 2.57 -9.62
C TYR A 26 6.55 3.78 -9.11
N LYS A 27 7.74 3.98 -9.65
CA LYS A 27 8.55 5.16 -9.33
C LYS A 27 7.96 6.37 -10.05
N GLY A 28 7.74 7.45 -9.30
CA GLY A 28 7.40 8.77 -9.87
C GLY A 28 8.55 9.32 -10.74
N ALA A 29 8.25 10.30 -11.58
CA ALA A 29 9.29 11.11 -12.20
C ALA A 29 10.08 11.89 -11.13
N ASP A 30 11.13 12.60 -11.52
CA ASP A 30 11.94 13.35 -10.55
C ASP A 30 11.07 14.30 -9.72
N ARG A 31 11.03 14.05 -8.40
CA ARG A 31 10.22 14.74 -7.37
C ARG A 31 8.74 14.37 -7.27
N ASP A 32 8.23 13.46 -8.07
CA ASP A 32 6.86 12.96 -7.91
C ASP A 32 6.76 11.89 -6.81
N ALA A 33 5.58 11.79 -6.20
CA ALA A 33 5.30 10.74 -5.24
C ALA A 33 5.30 9.37 -5.95
N PRO A 34 5.97 8.34 -5.38
CA PRO A 34 5.82 6.97 -5.86
C PRO A 34 4.38 6.50 -5.67
N VAL A 35 3.94 5.61 -6.56
CA VAL A 35 2.65 4.94 -6.47
C VAL A 35 2.89 3.50 -6.09
N VAL A 36 2.21 3.03 -5.04
CA VAL A 36 2.21 1.63 -4.65
C VAL A 36 0.80 1.09 -4.79
N VAL A 37 0.65 0.05 -5.61
CA VAL A 37 -0.62 -0.67 -5.76
C VAL A 37 -0.54 -1.96 -4.96
N CYS A 38 -1.47 -2.12 -4.03
CA CYS A 38 -1.71 -3.34 -3.28
C CYS A 38 -2.97 -4.02 -3.82
N GLU A 39 -2.80 -5.10 -4.55
CA GLU A 39 -3.91 -5.92 -5.04
C GLU A 39 -4.28 -6.97 -3.99
N GLU A 40 -5.57 -7.02 -3.67
CA GLU A 40 -6.17 -7.92 -2.68
C GLU A 40 -5.55 -7.80 -1.28
N LEU A 41 -5.89 -6.73 -0.55
CA LEU A 41 -5.46 -6.58 0.85
C LEU A 41 -5.75 -7.86 1.66
N PRO A 42 -4.77 -8.37 2.42
CA PRO A 42 -4.95 -9.51 3.31
C PRO A 42 -6.13 -9.27 4.25
N ARG A 43 -7.13 -10.13 4.16
CA ARG A 43 -8.34 -10.03 4.98
C ARG A 43 -8.11 -10.75 6.31
N VAL A 44 -8.39 -10.06 7.41
CA VAL A 44 -8.54 -10.71 8.73
C VAL A 44 -10.04 -10.88 8.96
N GLY A 45 -10.53 -12.13 9.03
CA GLY A 45 -11.97 -12.39 9.21
C GLY A 45 -12.86 -11.89 8.06
N GLY A 46 -12.34 -11.80 6.84
CA GLY A 46 -13.10 -11.40 5.65
C GLY A 46 -13.13 -9.89 5.36
N VAL A 47 -12.54 -9.05 6.23
CA VAL A 47 -12.47 -7.59 6.07
C VAL A 47 -11.01 -7.13 6.02
N ALA A 48 -10.65 -6.37 4.98
CA ALA A 48 -9.43 -5.56 5.00
C ALA A 48 -9.73 -4.31 5.84
N THR A 49 -9.05 -4.17 6.98
CA THR A 49 -9.21 -2.99 7.84
C THR A 49 -8.23 -1.90 7.43
N GLU A 50 -8.62 -0.65 7.62
CA GLU A 50 -7.77 0.53 7.37
C GLU A 50 -6.44 0.49 8.15
N GLU A 51 -6.42 -0.25 9.25
CA GLU A 51 -5.23 -0.53 10.06
C GLU A 51 -4.25 -1.48 9.34
N VAL A 52 -4.77 -2.48 8.61
CA VAL A 52 -3.94 -3.43 7.83
C VAL A 52 -3.16 -2.71 6.74
N SER A 53 -3.80 -1.76 6.04
CA SER A 53 -3.12 -0.92 5.05
C SER A 53 -1.96 -0.15 5.69
N GLY A 54 -2.14 0.39 6.91
CA GLY A 54 -1.08 1.10 7.63
C GLY A 54 0.13 0.25 7.98
N TYR A 55 -0.09 -1.03 8.34
CA TYR A 55 1.01 -1.98 8.58
C TYR A 55 1.75 -2.34 7.30
N LEU A 56 1.02 -2.71 6.23
CA LEU A 56 1.61 -3.10 4.95
C LEU A 56 2.38 -1.94 4.30
N ALA A 57 1.80 -0.75 4.30
CA ALA A 57 2.48 0.43 3.79
C ALA A 57 3.76 0.73 4.56
N ALA A 58 3.78 0.55 5.89
CA ALA A 58 4.99 0.73 6.68
C ALA A 58 6.08 -0.31 6.35
N GLU A 59 5.70 -1.57 6.10
CA GLU A 59 6.63 -2.63 5.69
C GLU A 59 7.25 -2.29 4.33
N VAL A 60 6.43 -1.95 3.33
CA VAL A 60 6.89 -1.57 1.99
C VAL A 60 7.77 -0.32 2.03
N VAL A 61 7.39 0.71 2.80
CA VAL A 61 8.21 1.93 2.97
C VAL A 61 9.59 1.60 3.55
N ARG A 62 9.66 0.74 4.56
CA ARG A 62 10.95 0.36 5.16
C ARG A 62 11.84 -0.44 4.22
N GLU A 63 11.25 -1.31 3.40
CA GLU A 63 11.97 -2.21 2.51
C GLU A 63 12.47 -1.49 1.25
N HIS A 64 11.60 -0.70 0.60
CA HIS A 64 11.86 -0.15 -0.74
C HIS A 64 12.24 1.33 -0.75
N PHE A 65 12.03 2.04 0.35
CA PHE A 65 12.25 3.49 0.44
C PHE A 65 13.19 3.85 1.60
N SER A 66 14.28 3.10 1.73
CA SER A 66 15.30 3.30 2.78
C SER A 66 15.98 4.68 2.73
N GLY A 67 16.06 5.29 1.54
CA GLY A 67 16.51 6.68 1.34
C GLY A 67 15.49 7.75 1.75
N GLY A 68 14.30 7.34 2.20
CA GLY A 68 13.19 8.22 2.53
C GLY A 68 12.20 8.38 1.37
N LEU A 69 11.04 8.96 1.70
CA LEU A 69 10.04 9.40 0.74
C LEU A 69 10.29 10.88 0.38
N PRO A 70 9.83 11.35 -0.80
CA PRO A 70 9.97 12.77 -1.18
C PRO A 70 9.27 13.71 -0.20
N ASP A 71 9.75 14.95 -0.10
CA ASP A 71 9.16 15.98 0.75
C ASP A 71 7.94 16.61 0.05
N LEU A 72 6.81 15.91 0.14
CA LEU A 72 5.53 16.30 -0.44
C LEU A 72 4.42 16.18 0.61
N PRO A 73 3.31 16.94 0.48
CA PRO A 73 2.15 16.79 1.35
C PRO A 73 1.58 15.36 1.36
N ARG A 74 1.64 14.68 0.21
CA ARG A 74 1.37 13.24 0.06
C ARG A 74 2.62 12.57 -0.54
N PRO A 75 3.53 12.08 0.30
CA PRO A 75 4.84 11.60 -0.16
C PRO A 75 4.80 10.18 -0.73
N LEU A 76 3.63 9.51 -0.66
CA LEU A 76 3.37 8.18 -1.22
C LEU A 76 1.88 8.07 -1.56
N LEU A 77 1.57 7.55 -2.75
CA LEU A 77 0.21 7.20 -3.16
C LEU A 77 0.00 5.69 -2.97
N TRP A 78 -0.68 5.31 -1.89
CA TRP A 78 -1.00 3.90 -1.62
C TRP A 78 -2.40 3.57 -2.14
N ILE A 79 -2.48 2.72 -3.16
CA ILE A 79 -3.72 2.35 -3.82
C ILE A 79 -4.05 0.90 -3.47
N GLU A 80 -5.20 0.68 -2.84
CA GLU A 80 -5.82 -0.64 -2.73
C GLU A 80 -6.56 -0.94 -4.04
N HIS A 81 -6.25 -2.08 -4.67
CA HIS A 81 -7.01 -2.62 -5.79
C HIS A 81 -7.81 -3.85 -5.36
N ARG A 82 -9.13 -3.79 -5.58
CA ARG A 82 -10.05 -4.92 -5.40
C ARG A 82 -10.53 -5.39 -6.77
N PRO A 83 -10.03 -6.54 -7.26
CA PRO A 83 -10.49 -7.11 -8.52
C PRO A 83 -12.00 -7.29 -8.54
N ALA A 84 -12.62 -7.06 -9.70
CA ALA A 84 -14.02 -7.36 -9.88
C ALA A 84 -14.23 -8.88 -9.80
N ARG A 85 -15.34 -9.34 -9.19
CA ARG A 85 -15.73 -10.76 -9.20
C ARG A 85 -16.07 -11.30 -10.61
N ARG A 86 -16.21 -10.40 -11.59
CA ARG A 86 -16.52 -10.64 -13.01
C ARG A 86 -15.60 -9.75 -13.86
N ARG A 87 -15.86 -9.66 -15.17
CA ARG A 87 -15.15 -8.75 -16.08
C ARG A 87 -15.24 -7.29 -15.61
N GLY A 88 -14.12 -6.57 -15.66
CA GLY A 88 -14.04 -5.14 -15.36
C GLY A 88 -12.80 -4.80 -14.53
N PRO A 89 -12.47 -3.50 -14.39
CA PRO A 89 -11.24 -3.04 -13.75
C PRO A 89 -11.23 -3.23 -12.22
N GLY A 90 -12.36 -3.61 -11.60
CA GLY A 90 -12.46 -3.70 -10.15
C GLY A 90 -12.74 -2.35 -9.49
N LYS A 91 -12.44 -2.25 -8.20
CA LYS A 91 -12.53 -1.01 -7.41
C LYS A 91 -11.15 -0.61 -6.92
N TYR A 92 -10.89 0.68 -6.94
CA TYR A 92 -9.66 1.24 -6.41
C TYR A 92 -9.96 2.18 -5.26
N PHE A 93 -9.04 2.20 -4.30
CA PHE A 93 -9.13 3.10 -3.16
C PHE A 93 -7.78 3.70 -2.86
N LEU A 94 -7.73 5.02 -2.70
CA LEU A 94 -6.55 5.72 -2.24
C LEU A 94 -6.54 5.76 -0.71
N HIS A 95 -5.42 5.37 -0.12
CA HIS A 95 -5.19 5.44 1.30
C HIS A 95 -4.27 6.62 1.62
N THR A 96 -4.71 7.42 2.58
CA THR A 96 -3.92 8.48 3.20
C THR A 96 -3.61 8.08 4.64
N PHE A 97 -2.40 8.38 5.10
CA PHE A 97 -1.95 7.99 6.44
C PHE A 97 -1.68 9.23 7.29
N PRO A 98 -1.86 9.13 8.62
CA PRO A 98 -1.56 10.25 9.52
C PRO A 98 -0.06 10.55 9.60
N SER A 99 0.80 9.57 9.29
CA SER A 99 2.24 9.74 9.16
C SER A 99 2.78 8.81 8.09
N TYR A 100 3.71 9.31 7.27
CA TYR A 100 4.45 8.51 6.30
C TYR A 100 5.81 8.04 6.80
N ARG A 101 6.09 8.24 8.09
CA ARG A 101 7.28 7.72 8.78
C ARG A 101 6.90 6.44 9.53
N PRO A 102 7.46 5.28 9.16
CA PRO A 102 7.23 4.03 9.87
C PRO A 102 7.60 4.15 11.35
N ARG A 103 6.66 3.81 12.23
CA ARG A 103 6.89 3.75 13.68
C ARG A 103 6.59 2.37 14.22
N THR A 104 7.35 1.96 15.23
CA THR A 104 7.11 0.70 15.93
C THR A 104 5.93 0.84 16.91
N VAL A 105 5.00 -0.10 16.88
CA VAL A 105 3.86 -0.21 17.79
C VAL A 105 3.76 -1.62 18.36
N GLY A 106 3.13 -1.74 19.54
CA GLY A 106 2.98 -3.00 20.28
C GLY A 106 3.87 -3.07 21.53
N ALA A 107 3.45 -3.90 22.49
CA ALA A 107 4.16 -4.14 23.75
C ALA A 107 4.69 -5.58 23.81
N GLY A 108 5.86 -5.79 24.43
CA GLY A 108 6.46 -7.12 24.59
C GLY A 108 7.07 -7.68 23.29
N PHE A 109 6.85 -8.97 23.03
CA PHE A 109 7.46 -9.72 21.92
C PHE A 109 6.79 -9.50 20.55
N VAL A 110 5.64 -8.83 20.51
CA VAL A 110 4.94 -8.49 19.25
C VAL A 110 5.23 -7.03 18.93
N ARG A 111 6.32 -6.78 18.20
CA ARG A 111 6.62 -5.47 17.62
C ARG A 111 6.16 -5.43 16.17
N ARG A 112 5.40 -4.39 15.80
CA ARG A 112 4.93 -4.15 14.43
C ARG A 112 5.33 -2.75 13.98
N VAL A 113 5.40 -2.52 12.68
CA VAL A 113 5.60 -1.18 12.13
C VAL A 113 4.34 -0.69 11.45
N THR A 114 3.97 0.57 11.68
CA THR A 114 2.74 1.14 11.11
C THR A 114 2.94 2.59 10.69
N LEU A 115 2.16 3.01 9.68
CA LEU A 115 1.92 4.41 9.31
C LEU A 115 0.72 5.00 10.06
N GLY A 116 0.03 4.19 10.89
CA GLY A 116 -1.24 4.53 11.52
C GLY A 116 -2.45 4.05 10.72
N THR A 117 -3.65 4.24 11.26
CA THR A 117 -4.90 3.88 10.58
C THR A 117 -5.10 4.79 9.37
N SER A 118 -5.25 4.19 8.20
CA SER A 118 -5.47 4.96 6.97
C SER A 118 -6.87 5.56 6.90
N HIS A 119 -7.02 6.68 6.20
CA HIS A 119 -8.30 7.12 5.67
C HIS A 119 -8.40 6.70 4.20
N ARG A 120 -9.54 6.11 3.83
CA ARG A 120 -9.75 5.54 2.51
C ARG A 120 -10.75 6.35 1.69
N GLU A 121 -10.35 6.75 0.49
CA GLU A 121 -11.21 7.40 -0.51
C GLU A 121 -11.32 6.55 -1.78
N THR A 122 -12.48 6.58 -2.44
CA THR A 122 -12.66 5.87 -3.73
C THR A 122 -11.86 6.58 -4.81
N LEU A 123 -11.23 5.81 -5.69
CA LEU A 123 -10.45 6.32 -6.81
C LEU A 123 -10.99 5.76 -8.13
N ASP A 124 -11.13 6.60 -9.16
CA ASP A 124 -11.63 6.16 -10.46
C ASP A 124 -10.58 5.28 -11.16
N PRO A 125 -10.97 4.12 -11.75
CA PRO A 125 -10.08 3.32 -12.58
C PRO A 125 -9.32 4.11 -13.66
N ALA A 126 -9.93 5.15 -14.25
CA ALA A 126 -9.29 6.01 -15.22
C ALA A 126 -8.17 6.85 -14.62
N GLU A 127 -8.34 7.36 -13.39
CA GLU A 127 -7.30 8.08 -12.65
C GLU A 127 -6.13 7.15 -12.31
N VAL A 128 -6.42 5.92 -11.87
CA VAL A 128 -5.39 4.92 -11.60
C VAL A 128 -4.59 4.62 -12.86
N ALA A 129 -5.26 4.44 -14.01
CA ALA A 129 -4.61 4.20 -15.28
C ALA A 129 -3.66 5.36 -15.67
N ILE A 130 -3.99 6.61 -15.34
CA ILE A 130 -3.10 7.76 -15.56
C ILE A 130 -1.87 7.67 -14.64
N LEU A 131 -2.07 7.31 -13.37
CA LEU A 131 -1.00 7.21 -12.38
C LEU A 131 0.01 6.09 -12.71
N ILE A 132 -0.45 4.93 -13.17
CA ILE A 132 0.41 3.76 -13.39
C ILE A 132 0.94 3.61 -14.82
N ARG A 133 0.63 4.54 -15.73
CA ARG A 133 1.08 4.47 -17.13
C ARG A 133 2.61 4.47 -17.22
N GLU A 134 3.15 3.40 -17.81
CA GLU A 134 4.48 3.41 -18.41
C GLU A 134 4.46 4.40 -19.58
N VAL A 135 5.49 5.25 -19.64
CA VAL A 135 5.73 6.16 -20.78
C VAL A 135 6.59 5.41 -21.80
#